data_AF-A0A8T6T6K9-F1
#
_entry.id   AF-A0A8T6T6K9-F1
#
_cell.length_a   1.000
_cell.length_b   1.000
_cell.length_c   1.000
_cell.angle_alpha   90.00
_cell.angle_beta   90.00
_cell.angle_gamma   90.00
#
_symmetry.space_group_name_H-M   'P 1'
#
loop_
_entity.id
_entity.type
_entity.pdbx_description
1 polymer ?
#
loop_
_entity_poly.entity_id
_entity_poly.type
_entity_poly.pdbx_seq_one_letter_code
_entity_poly.pdbx_strand_id
1 'polypeptide(L)'
;EFMADSGWAVTSIIGLMAVLSLVKILGVGLTLGSGGSGGIFAPALFIGAMMGGAYGGALNHFFPDSSAPYFAYAMVAMAALVAAATRGTLTAILMIFEMTQAYQM
;
A
#
# COMPACT_ATOMS: atom_id res chain seq x y z
N GLU A 1 15.09 -13.94 -23.59
CA GLU A 1 15.07 -14.96 -22.50
C GLU A 1 15.40 -14.35 -21.12
N PHE A 2 14.74 -13.31 -20.62
CA PHE A 2 13.55 -12.59 -21.07
C PHE A 2 13.25 -11.53 -19.99
N MET A 3 13.91 -10.37 -20.02
CA MET A 3 13.51 -9.23 -19.17
C MET A 3 12.21 -8.54 -19.67
N ALA A 4 11.59 -9.00 -20.76
CA ALA A 4 11.55 -8.13 -21.94
C ALA A 4 10.20 -8.00 -22.66
N ASP A 5 9.10 -8.07 -21.92
CA ASP A 5 7.88 -7.35 -22.27
C ASP A 5 7.56 -6.56 -21.00
N SER A 6 8.09 -5.36 -20.88
CA SER A 6 7.92 -4.50 -19.71
C SER A 6 6.48 -4.48 -19.16
N GLY A 7 5.46 -4.73 -20.01
CA GLY A 7 4.08 -5.00 -19.63
C GLY A 7 3.80 -6.22 -18.74
N TRP A 8 4.32 -7.43 -19.00
CA TRP A 8 4.00 -8.61 -18.14
C TRP A 8 4.67 -8.50 -16.78
N ALA A 9 5.90 -7.99 -16.72
CA ALA A 9 6.62 -7.83 -15.47
C ALA A 9 5.86 -6.85 -14.57
N VAL A 10 5.43 -5.71 -15.11
CA VAL A 10 4.62 -4.72 -14.40
C VAL A 10 3.27 -5.30 -13.96
N THR A 11 2.56 -5.99 -14.85
CA THR A 11 1.27 -6.60 -14.52
C THR A 11 1.40 -7.67 -13.43
N SER A 12 2.48 -8.47 -13.48
CA SER A 12 2.77 -9.49 -12.46
C SER A 12 3.09 -8.87 -11.11
N ILE A 13 3.83 -7.76 -11.07
CA ILE A 13 4.12 -7.03 -9.83
C ILE A 13 2.84 -6.44 -9.25
N ILE A 14 1.99 -5.81 -10.06
CA ILE A 14 0.69 -5.28 -9.62
C ILE A 14 -0.18 -6.40 -9.04
N GLY A 15 -0.26 -7.54 -9.75
CA GLY A 15 -0.97 -8.73 -9.30
C GLY A 15 -0.44 -9.26 -7.97
N LEU A 16 0.89 -9.35 -7.81
CA LEU A 16 1.52 -9.78 -6.57
C LEU A 16 1.18 -8.83 -5.41
N MET A 17 1.25 -7.52 -5.60
CA MET A 17 0.91 -6.54 -4.55
C MET A 17 -0.56 -6.67 -4.11
N ALA A 18 -1.48 -6.88 -5.06
CA ALA A 18 -2.89 -7.13 -4.77
C ALA A 18 -3.12 -8.44 -4.00
N VAL A 19 -2.43 -9.52 -4.38
CA VAL A 19 -2.51 -10.79 -3.64
C VAL A 19 -1.94 -10.66 -2.23
N LEU A 20 -0.77 -10.02 -2.07
CA LEU A 20 -0.14 -9.82 -0.78
C LEU A 20 -0.99 -8.98 0.18
N SER A 21 -1.70 -7.97 -0.32
CA SER A 21 -2.60 -7.17 0.51
C SER A 21 -3.77 -8.01 1.04
N LEU A 22 -4.42 -8.82 0.19
CA LEU A 22 -5.49 -9.73 0.58
C LEU A 22 -5.02 -10.80 1.58
N VAL A 23 -3.88 -11.44 1.28
CA VAL A 23 -3.29 -12.44 2.17
C VAL A 23 -2.96 -11.83 3.53
N LYS A 24 -2.45 -10.59 3.57
CA LYS A 24 -2.16 -9.90 4.83
C LYS A 24 -3.42 -9.58 5.62
N ILE A 25 -4.50 -9.15 4.98
CA ILE A 25 -5.81 -8.93 5.65
C ILE A 25 -6.27 -10.21 6.33
N LEU A 26 -6.23 -11.34 5.62
CA LEU A 26 -6.59 -12.64 6.18
C LEU A 26 -5.66 -13.04 7.33
N GLY A 27 -4.35 -12.88 7.16
CA GLY A 27 -3.36 -13.22 8.20
C GLY A 27 -3.54 -12.40 9.48
N VAL A 28 -3.83 -11.09 9.36
CA VAL A 28 -4.11 -10.22 10.52
C VAL A 28 -5.42 -10.63 11.19
N GLY A 29 -6.46 -10.90 10.41
CA GLY A 29 -7.75 -11.36 10.93
C GLY A 29 -7.63 -12.69 11.69
N LEU A 30 -6.87 -13.66 11.15
CA LEU A 30 -6.64 -14.95 11.80
C LEU A 30 -5.81 -14.81 13.08
N THR A 31 -4.73 -14.03 13.05
CA THR A 31 -3.83 -13.88 14.20
C THR A 31 -4.48 -13.11 15.36
N LEU A 32 -5.16 -12.00 15.08
CA LEU A 32 -5.89 -11.26 16.12
C LEU A 32 -7.16 -12.01 16.55
N GLY A 33 -7.87 -12.63 15.60
CA GLY A 33 -9.07 -13.41 15.87
C GLY A 33 -8.81 -14.68 16.69
N SER A 34 -7.61 -15.26 16.62
CA SER A 34 -7.21 -16.41 17.45
C SER A 34 -6.75 -16.03 18.87
N GLY A 35 -6.86 -14.75 19.25
CA GLY A 35 -6.38 -14.26 20.55
C GLY A 35 -4.88 -13.93 20.60
N GLY A 36 -4.23 -13.82 19.45
CA GLY A 36 -2.85 -13.33 19.38
C GLY A 36 -2.76 -11.86 19.83
N SER A 37 -1.73 -11.55 20.61
CA SER A 37 -1.43 -10.16 21.00
C SER A 37 -0.70 -9.44 19.88
N GLY A 38 -1.22 -8.30 19.42
CA GLY A 38 -0.61 -7.51 18.37
C GLY A 38 -1.39 -6.23 18.05
N GLY A 39 -0.72 -5.29 17.38
CA GLY A 39 -1.34 -4.06 16.90
C GLY A 39 -1.75 -4.14 15.43
N ILE A 40 -2.78 -3.39 15.05
CA ILE A 40 -3.25 -3.25 13.64
C ILE A 40 -2.42 -2.26 12.83
N PHE A 41 -1.51 -1.54 13.47
CA PHE A 41 -0.78 -0.41 12.87
C PHE A 41 0.19 -0.82 11.75
N ALA A 42 1.19 -1.65 12.04
CA ALA A 42 2.15 -2.09 11.02
C ALA A 42 1.51 -2.88 9.87
N PRO A 43 0.51 -3.76 10.12
CA PRO A 43 -0.24 -4.36 9.03
C PRO A 43 -1.01 -3.36 8.19
N ALA A 44 -1.58 -2.31 8.80
CA ALA A 44 -2.28 -1.25 8.05
C ALA A 44 -1.33 -0.50 7.11
N LEU A 45 -0.11 -0.18 7.55
CA LEU A 45 0.95 0.37 6.69
C LEU A 45 1.23 -0.55 5.49
N PHE A 46 1.48 -1.83 5.75
CA PHE A 46 1.80 -2.78 4.69
C PHE A 46 0.66 -2.93 3.67
N ILE A 47 -0.57 -3.13 4.16
CA ILE A 47 -1.76 -3.30 3.30
C ILE A 47 -2.00 -2.02 2.49
N GLY A 48 -1.90 -0.85 3.11
CA GLY A 48 -2.01 0.44 2.43
C GLY A 48 -0.95 0.63 1.34
N ALA A 49 0.31 0.36 1.64
CA ALA A 49 1.40 0.47 0.66
C ALA A 49 1.19 -0.46 -0.55
N MET A 50 0.83 -1.72 -0.30
CA MET A 50 0.62 -2.72 -1.35
C MET A 50 -0.61 -2.38 -2.20
N MET A 51 -1.71 -1.96 -1.58
CA MET A 51 -2.92 -1.60 -2.31
C MET A 51 -2.77 -0.30 -3.10
N GLY A 52 -2.15 0.72 -2.50
CA GLY A 52 -1.84 1.99 -3.16
C GLY A 52 -0.83 1.82 -4.29
N GLY A 53 0.20 0.98 -4.11
CA GLY A 53 1.16 0.69 -5.18
C GLY A 53 0.56 -0.13 -6.32
N ALA A 54 -0.33 -1.09 -6.02
CA ALA A 54 -1.08 -1.80 -7.07
C ALA A 54 -1.97 -0.83 -7.87
N TYR A 55 -2.67 0.07 -7.18
CA TYR A 55 -3.51 1.09 -7.81
C TYR A 55 -2.68 2.08 -8.65
N GLY A 56 -1.60 2.63 -8.08
CA GLY A 56 -0.70 3.54 -8.77
C GLY A 56 0.00 2.88 -9.96
N GLY A 57 0.36 1.61 -9.83
CA GLY A 57 0.91 0.79 -10.91
C GLY A 57 -0.08 0.61 -12.06
N ALA A 58 -1.34 0.30 -11.75
CA ALA A 58 -2.39 0.20 -12.76
C ALA A 58 -2.64 1.55 -13.46
N LEU A 59 -2.72 2.65 -12.70
CA LEU A 59 -2.92 3.98 -13.28
C LEU A 59 -1.76 4.41 -14.18
N ASN A 60 -0.51 4.22 -13.76
CA ASN A 60 0.66 4.54 -14.58
C ASN A 60 0.73 3.64 -15.83
N HIS A 61 0.18 2.41 -15.77
CA HIS A 61 0.14 1.51 -16.92
C HIS A 61 -0.92 1.90 -17.96
N PHE A 62 -2.13 2.25 -17.52
CA PHE A 62 -3.24 2.59 -18.43
C PHE A 62 -3.32 4.08 -18.80
N PHE A 63 -2.84 4.97 -17.92
CA PHE A 63 -2.96 6.43 -18.06
C PHE A 63 -1.64 7.13 -17.67
N PRO A 64 -0.53 6.87 -18.38
CA PRO A 64 0.79 7.39 -18.02
C PRO A 64 0.84 8.91 -17.91
N ASP A 65 0.22 9.63 -18.85
CA ASP A 65 0.29 11.10 -18.93
C ASP A 65 -0.50 11.85 -17.84
N SER A 66 -1.41 11.17 -17.15
CA SER A 66 -2.27 11.77 -16.11
C SER A 66 -2.00 11.21 -14.71
N SER A 67 -0.95 10.40 -14.56
CA SER A 67 -0.68 9.68 -13.32
C SER A 67 0.38 10.38 -12.46
N ALA A 68 0.18 10.34 -11.14
CA ALA A 68 1.20 10.75 -10.18
C ALA A 68 2.34 9.71 -10.07
N PRO A 69 3.48 10.06 -9.45
CA PRO A 69 4.54 9.09 -9.15
C PRO A 69 4.00 7.90 -8.33
N TYR A 70 4.45 6.68 -8.65
CA TYR A 70 4.02 5.43 -8.00
C TYR A 70 4.03 5.51 -6.46
N PHE A 71 5.06 6.14 -5.89
CA PHE A 71 5.22 6.31 -4.46
C PHE A 71 4.10 7.13 -3.80
N ALA A 72 3.56 8.14 -4.49
CA ALA A 72 2.51 9.01 -3.95
C ALA A 72 1.22 8.23 -3.65
N TYR A 73 0.83 7.30 -4.53
CA TYR A 73 -0.34 6.45 -4.31
C TYR A 73 -0.15 5.50 -3.12
N ALA A 74 1.04 4.92 -2.96
CA ALA A 74 1.36 4.08 -1.81
C ALA A 74 1.29 4.87 -0.50
N MET A 75 1.83 6.09 -0.48
CA MET A 75 1.80 7.00 0.68
C MET A 75 0.39 7.38 1.13
N VAL A 76 -0.44 7.82 0.18
CA VAL A 76 -1.83 8.21 0.47
C VAL A 76 -2.62 7.02 1.00
N ALA A 77 -2.45 5.84 0.39
CA ALA A 77 -3.11 4.62 0.85
C ALA A 77 -2.62 4.16 2.23
N MET A 78 -1.32 4.27 2.52
CA MET A 78 -0.78 4.02 3.87
C MET A 78 -1.44 4.91 4.91
N ALA A 79 -1.47 6.23 4.68
CA ALA A 79 -2.07 7.20 5.59
C ALA A 79 -3.58 6.93 5.77
N ALA A 80 -4.30 6.66 4.69
CA ALA A 80 -5.73 6.38 4.71
C ALA A 80 -6.05 5.12 5.55
N LEU A 81 -5.29 4.03 5.35
CA LEU A 81 -5.55 2.77 6.04
C LEU A 81 -5.18 2.84 7.53
N VAL A 82 -4.09 3.53 7.86
CA VAL A 82 -3.74 3.84 9.26
C VAL A 82 -4.78 4.73 9.91
N ALA A 83 -5.24 5.79 9.23
CA ALA A 83 -6.28 6.67 9.75
C ALA A 83 -7.58 5.91 10.03
N ALA A 84 -7.99 5.04 9.11
CA ALA A 84 -9.16 4.19 9.27
C ALA A 84 -9.02 3.21 10.45
N ALA A 85 -7.84 2.59 10.60
CA ALA A 85 -7.55 1.63 11.66
C ALA A 85 -7.50 2.29 13.05
N THR A 86 -6.85 3.45 13.16
CA THR A 86 -6.56 4.12 14.44
C THR A 86 -7.57 5.18 14.84
N ARG A 87 -8.47 5.58 13.93
CA ARG A 87 -9.38 6.72 14.10
C ARG A 87 -8.66 8.05 14.38
N GLY A 88 -7.38 8.16 14.02
CA GLY A 88 -6.56 9.36 14.18
C GLY A 88 -6.06 9.87 12.84
N THR A 89 -6.86 10.68 12.14
CA THR A 89 -6.55 11.11 10.76
C THR A 89 -5.31 12.01 10.68
N LEU A 90 -5.27 13.09 11.49
CA LEU A 90 -4.10 13.98 11.53
C LEU A 90 -2.84 13.24 12.01
N THR A 91 -2.97 12.39 13.02
CA THR A 91 -1.86 11.57 13.53
C THR A 91 -1.31 10.64 12.46
N ALA A 92 -2.18 9.96 11.71
CA ALA A 92 -1.78 9.08 10.62
C ALA A 92 -1.03 9.84 9.52
N ILE A 93 -1.55 10.98 9.09
CA ILE A 93 -0.92 11.81 8.05
C ILE A 93 0.48 12.25 8.50
N LEU A 94 0.59 12.85 9.69
CA LEU A 94 1.87 13.33 10.22
C LEU A 94 2.88 12.19 10.38
N MET A 95 2.45 11.09 10.95
CA MET A 95 3.31 9.91 11.14
C MET A 95 3.84 9.36 9.81
N ILE A 96 3.01 9.31 8.77
CA ILE A 96 3.45 8.85 7.45
C ILE A 96 4.47 9.82 6.85
N PHE A 97 4.27 11.13 6.97
CA PHE A 97 5.26 12.12 6.56
C PHE A 97 6.57 11.99 7.35
N GLU A 98 6.50 11.82 8.67
CA GLU A 98 7.68 11.61 9.53
C GLU A 98 8.43 10.31 9.17
N MET A 99 7.73 9.20 8.98
CA MET A 99 8.37 7.91 8.68
C MET A 99 9.01 7.86 7.29
N THR A 100 8.48 8.62 6.33
CA THR A 100 8.96 8.61 4.95
C THR A 100 9.79 9.83 4.57
N GLN A 101 9.85 10.84 5.44
CA GLN A 101 10.54 12.12 5.24
C GLN A 101 10.10 12.85 3.95
N ALA A 102 8.89 12.57 3.47
CA ALA A 102 8.36 13.02 2.19
C ALA A 102 7.67 14.40 2.26
N TYR A 103 8.31 15.40 2.89
CA TYR A 103 7.72 16.73 3.09
C TYR A 103 7.65 17.61 1.85
N GLN A 104 8.44 17.31 0.81
CA GLN A 104 8.59 18.14 -0.39
C GLN A 104 7.78 17.64 -1.59
N MET A 105 6.80 16.76 -1.35
CA MET A 105 5.92 16.24 -2.41
C MET A 105 4.78 17.18 -2.73
#